data_AF-A0A1G3RV32-F1
#
_entry.id   AF-A0A1G3RV32-F1
#
_cell.length_a   1.000
_cell.length_b   1.000
_cell.length_c   1.000
_cell.angle_alpha   90.00
_cell.angle_beta   90.00
_cell.angle_gamma   90.00
#
_symmetry.space_group_name_H-M   'P 1'
#
loop_
_entity.id
_entity.type
_entity.pdbx_description
1 polymer ?
#
loop_
_entity_poly.entity_id
_entity_poly.type
_entity_poly.pdbx_seq_one_letter_code
_entity_poly.pdbx_strand_id
1 'polypeptide(L)'
;MGMAQKTGFAISDGDRKLIRDHAYSIREALFTCLTDTQVECSVAFARLLNRSGVTSENYRLFMRMLITNNPWVVEELLHDRDPRLVFSTIRPDTELISTAFEVLMSRHPHELHSNVLEAVLGIIQNAFFDPDDGYKIYPLGIMDLNVLGKFLVKDKDQENPQNKLILEILDRITGLGVYYGDPEKNIVAKHAFSVRFAYFDSTRDLNDAIPEPLLVKLPNRSDVAPETDFAGLIVERRKQKRKIATRPSK
;
A
#
# COMPACT_ATOMS: atom_id res chain seq x y z
N MET A 1 -1.41 40.63 5.03
CA MET A 1 -0.43 39.70 4.45
C MET A 1 0.70 39.54 5.45
N GLY A 2 0.66 38.51 6.29
CA GLY A 2 1.76 38.21 7.21
C GLY A 2 2.83 37.42 6.48
N MET A 3 4.00 38.01 6.26
CA MET A 3 5.18 37.28 5.81
C MET A 3 5.57 36.29 6.92
N ALA A 4 5.57 35.00 6.61
CA ALA A 4 6.16 34.00 7.49
C ALA A 4 7.66 34.28 7.60
N GLN A 5 8.11 34.76 8.75
CA GLN A 5 9.53 34.87 9.06
C GLN A 5 10.13 33.47 9.02
N LYS A 6 11.05 33.21 8.08
CA LYS A 6 11.84 31.98 8.07
C LYS A 6 12.80 32.03 9.26
N THR A 7 12.37 31.50 10.40
CA THR A 7 13.24 31.22 11.56
C THR A 7 14.05 29.96 11.28
N GLY A 8 14.94 30.01 10.29
CA GLY A 8 15.84 28.89 9.97
C GLY A 8 17.15 29.06 10.71
N PHE A 9 17.24 28.61 11.96
CA PHE A 9 18.54 28.28 12.54
C PHE A 9 19.05 27.00 11.86
N ALA A 10 20.35 26.92 11.56
CA ALA A 10 20.95 25.66 11.14
C ALA A 10 20.69 24.61 12.24
N ILE A 11 20.28 23.39 11.86
CA ILE A 11 20.07 22.29 12.81
C ILE A 11 21.32 22.17 13.67
N SER A 12 21.18 22.48 14.96
CA SER A 12 22.27 22.35 15.91
C SER A 12 22.45 20.87 16.27
N ASP A 13 23.62 20.50 16.79
CA ASP A 13 23.81 19.15 17.34
C ASP A 13 22.88 18.90 18.54
N GLY A 14 22.45 19.96 19.23
CA GLY A 14 21.41 19.91 20.25
C GLY A 14 20.06 19.47 19.68
N ASP A 15 19.65 20.02 18.53
CA ASP A 15 18.39 19.64 17.87
C ASP A 15 18.41 18.18 17.41
N ARG A 16 19.54 17.72 16.86
CA ARG A 16 19.72 16.31 16.46
C ARG A 16 19.59 15.37 17.66
N LYS A 17 20.19 15.75 18.79
CA LYS A 17 20.08 14.99 20.03
C LYS A 17 18.63 14.95 20.52
N LEU A 18 17.94 16.09 20.55
CA LEU A 18 16.54 16.17 20.97
C LEU A 18 15.62 15.29 20.10
N ILE A 19 15.77 15.34 18.78
CA ILE A 19 15.01 14.48 17.85
C ILE A 19 15.29 13.00 18.13
N ARG A 20 16.55 12.64 18.37
CA ARG A 20 16.94 11.26 18.67
C ARG A 20 16.35 10.78 20.00
N ASP A 21 16.46 11.60 21.04
CA ASP A 21 15.99 11.28 22.40
C ASP A 21 14.46 11.13 22.43
N HIS A 22 13.73 11.84 21.57
CA HIS A 22 12.27 11.77 21.44
C HIS A 22 11.77 10.96 20.23
N ALA A 23 12.65 10.24 19.53
CA ALA A 23 12.32 9.57 18.28
C ALA A 23 11.16 8.58 18.43
N TYR A 24 11.08 7.88 19.56
CA TYR A 24 9.98 6.96 19.85
C TYR A 24 8.63 7.68 19.94
N SER A 25 8.55 8.78 20.70
CA SER A 25 7.31 9.56 20.85
C SER A 25 6.87 10.17 19.53
N ILE A 26 7.81 10.66 18.72
CA ILE A 26 7.52 11.18 17.37
C ILE A 26 6.99 10.07 16.47
N ARG A 27 7.62 8.89 16.51
CA ARG A 27 7.21 7.73 15.73
C ARG A 27 5.79 7.28 16.10
N GLU A 28 5.47 7.20 17.39
CA GLU A 28 4.13 6.88 17.86
C GLU A 28 3.12 7.94 17.40
N ALA A 29 3.43 9.22 17.61
CA ALA A 29 2.54 10.31 17.18
C ALA A 29 2.21 10.27 15.68
N LEU A 30 3.12 9.81 14.84
CA LEU A 30 2.97 9.82 13.37
C LEU A 30 2.46 8.50 12.77
N PHE A 31 2.69 7.35 13.40
CA PHE A 31 2.50 6.07 12.71
C PHE A 31 1.57 5.07 13.41
N THR A 32 1.13 5.29 14.66
CA THR A 32 0.21 4.34 15.32
C THR A 32 -1.27 4.64 15.13
N CYS A 33 -1.68 5.91 15.01
CA CYS A 33 -3.07 6.30 14.69
C CYS A 33 -4.13 5.66 15.63
N LEU A 34 -3.81 5.49 16.92
CA LEU A 34 -4.69 4.90 17.92
C LEU A 34 -5.62 5.92 18.58
N THR A 35 -5.27 7.21 18.52
CA THR A 35 -6.07 8.32 19.03
C THR A 35 -6.36 9.33 17.93
N ASP A 36 -7.40 10.15 18.11
CA ASP A 36 -7.73 11.30 17.27
C ASP A 36 -6.50 12.19 17.00
N THR A 37 -5.76 12.57 18.04
CA THR A 37 -4.60 13.46 17.99
C THR A 37 -3.47 12.84 17.16
N GLN A 38 -3.27 11.52 17.26
CA GLN A 38 -2.30 10.82 16.42
C GLN A 38 -2.74 10.84 14.96
N VAL A 39 -4.03 10.58 14.68
CA VAL A 39 -4.58 10.66 13.32
C VAL A 39 -4.40 12.06 12.73
N GLU A 40 -4.62 13.11 13.50
CA GLU A 40 -4.42 14.50 13.06
C GLU A 40 -2.96 14.81 12.74
N CYS A 41 -2.04 14.41 13.61
CA CYS A 41 -0.60 14.50 13.39
C CYS A 41 -0.20 13.78 12.09
N SER A 42 -0.66 12.54 11.93
CA SER A 42 -0.42 11.72 10.75
C SER A 42 -1.02 12.33 9.49
N VAL A 43 -2.24 12.86 9.52
CA VAL A 43 -2.88 13.53 8.38
C VAL A 43 -2.09 14.76 7.96
N ALA A 44 -1.69 15.60 8.91
CA ALA A 44 -0.90 16.79 8.62
C ALA A 44 0.45 16.43 7.98
N PHE A 45 1.11 15.39 8.49
CA PHE A 45 2.36 14.90 7.96
C PHE A 45 2.20 14.22 6.58
N ALA A 46 1.15 13.41 6.39
CA ALA A 46 0.81 12.80 5.12
C ALA A 46 0.62 13.84 4.02
N ARG A 47 -0.02 14.97 4.35
CA ARG A 47 -0.18 16.09 3.42
C ARG A 47 1.15 16.77 3.09
N LEU A 48 2.02 16.96 4.09
CA LEU A 48 3.36 17.49 3.85
C LEU A 48 4.13 16.57 2.89
N LEU A 49 4.09 15.27 3.15
CA LEU A 49 4.78 14.25 2.38
C LEU A 49 4.22 14.16 0.95
N ASN A 50 2.90 14.19 0.78
CA ASN A 50 2.23 14.25 -0.52
C ASN A 50 2.77 15.38 -1.41
N ARG A 51 2.99 16.58 -0.85
CA ARG A 51 3.54 17.74 -1.58
C ARG A 51 4.96 17.53 -2.08
N SER A 52 5.77 16.76 -1.35
CA SER A 52 7.14 16.45 -1.74
C SER A 52 7.23 15.43 -2.87
N GLY A 53 6.18 14.61 -3.05
CA GLY A 53 6.21 13.50 -4.02
C GLY A 53 7.06 12.32 -3.54
N VAL A 54 6.84 11.15 -4.14
CA VAL A 54 7.59 9.92 -3.81
C VAL A 54 8.93 9.93 -4.54
N THR A 55 10.01 9.69 -3.82
CA THR A 55 11.39 9.67 -4.31
C THR A 55 12.15 8.49 -3.69
N SER A 56 13.31 8.15 -4.25
CA SER A 56 14.18 7.11 -3.67
C SER A 56 14.65 7.41 -2.25
N GLU A 57 14.63 8.68 -1.83
CA GLU A 57 15.05 9.09 -0.49
C GLU A 57 13.92 9.00 0.55
N ASN A 58 12.67 9.13 0.12
CA ASN A 58 11.52 9.24 1.03
C ASN A 58 10.45 8.14 0.88
N TYR A 59 10.58 7.22 -0.07
CA TYR A 59 9.56 6.18 -0.31
C TYR A 59 9.29 5.33 0.93
N ARG A 60 10.30 5.09 1.78
CA ARG A 60 10.12 4.37 3.06
C ARG A 60 9.17 5.09 4.01
N LEU A 61 9.21 6.44 4.05
CA LEU A 61 8.27 7.24 4.84
C LEU A 61 6.86 7.17 4.24
N PHE A 62 6.74 7.21 2.90
CA PHE A 62 5.46 7.02 2.23
C PHE A 62 4.87 5.66 2.56
N MET A 63 5.67 4.60 2.46
CA MET A 63 5.27 3.25 2.78
C MET A 63 4.84 3.15 4.25
N ARG A 64 5.61 3.73 5.17
CA ARG A 64 5.25 3.74 6.59
C ARG A 64 3.92 4.43 6.88
N MET A 65 3.63 5.55 6.22
CA MET A 65 2.35 6.25 6.33
C MET A 65 1.19 5.45 5.72
N LEU A 66 1.43 4.77 4.61
CA LEU A 66 0.43 3.90 3.96
C LEU A 66 0.04 2.73 4.87
N ILE A 67 1.01 2.13 5.57
CA ILE A 67 0.83 0.96 6.45
C ILE A 67 -0.01 1.26 7.71
N THR A 68 -0.18 2.54 8.06
CA THR A 68 -1.12 2.94 9.12
C THR A 68 -2.54 2.40 8.85
N ASN A 69 -2.88 2.22 7.57
CA ASN A 69 -4.17 1.71 7.11
C ASN A 69 -5.37 2.55 7.58
N ASN A 70 -5.11 3.76 8.06
CA ASN A 70 -6.12 4.71 8.50
C ASN A 70 -6.63 5.48 7.27
N PRO A 71 -7.95 5.48 6.98
CA PRO A 71 -8.50 6.10 5.78
C PRO A 71 -8.18 7.60 5.67
N TRP A 72 -8.24 8.36 6.77
CA TRP A 72 -7.94 9.79 6.78
C TRP A 72 -6.50 10.09 6.38
N VAL A 73 -5.57 9.30 6.91
CA VAL A 73 -4.14 9.43 6.62
C VAL A 73 -3.84 9.04 5.18
N VAL A 74 -4.33 7.88 4.74
CA VAL A 74 -4.07 7.32 3.40
C VAL A 74 -4.66 8.22 2.32
N GLU A 75 -5.89 8.70 2.49
CA GLU A 75 -6.52 9.59 1.54
C GLU A 75 -5.79 10.94 1.42
N GLU A 76 -5.21 11.47 2.50
CA GLU A 76 -4.41 12.70 2.43
C GLU A 76 -3.01 12.46 1.85
N LEU A 77 -2.44 11.27 2.08
CA LEU A 77 -1.16 10.85 1.53
C LEU A 77 -1.22 10.70 0.00
N LEU A 78 -2.31 10.11 -0.50
CA LEU A 78 -2.50 9.80 -1.92
C LEU A 78 -3.22 10.90 -2.67
N HIS A 79 -4.20 11.53 -2.01
CA HIS A 79 -5.05 12.57 -2.56
C HIS A 79 -5.75 12.13 -3.85
N ASP A 80 -5.43 12.72 -5.01
CA ASP A 80 -6.04 12.38 -6.31
C ASP A 80 -5.16 11.43 -7.15
N ARG A 81 -4.05 10.92 -6.59
CA ARG A 81 -3.17 9.98 -7.30
C ARG A 81 -3.82 8.60 -7.38
N ASP A 82 -3.63 7.93 -8.51
CA ASP A 82 -3.93 6.51 -8.64
C ASP A 82 -3.05 5.72 -7.64
N PRO A 83 -3.62 5.02 -6.66
CA PRO A 83 -2.86 4.31 -5.64
C PRO A 83 -1.85 3.32 -6.24
N ARG A 84 -2.21 2.67 -7.37
CA ARG A 84 -1.38 1.67 -8.05
C ARG A 84 -0.07 2.25 -8.58
N LEU A 85 -0.05 3.54 -8.90
CA LEU A 85 1.08 4.21 -9.54
C LEU A 85 1.98 4.95 -8.55
N VAL A 86 1.65 4.97 -7.26
CA VAL A 86 2.36 5.76 -6.23
C VAL A 86 3.85 5.47 -6.17
N PHE A 87 4.22 4.20 -6.32
CA PHE A 87 5.61 3.74 -6.27
C PHE A 87 6.19 3.38 -7.64
N SER A 88 5.48 3.67 -8.75
CA SER A 88 5.89 3.27 -10.11
C SER A 88 7.23 3.87 -10.55
N THR A 89 7.62 5.03 -10.01
CA THR A 89 8.90 5.68 -10.27
C THR A 89 10.04 5.16 -9.40
N ILE A 90 9.75 4.31 -8.42
CA ILE A 90 10.73 3.72 -7.52
C ILE A 90 11.18 2.40 -8.10
N ARG A 91 12.49 2.25 -8.27
CA ARG A 91 13.08 0.98 -8.69
C ARG A 91 12.75 -0.08 -7.63
N PRO A 92 12.12 -1.22 -8.00
CA PRO A 92 11.89 -2.30 -7.07
C PRO A 92 13.20 -2.81 -6.47
N ASP A 93 13.21 -2.96 -5.15
CA ASP A 93 14.27 -3.62 -4.39
C ASP A 93 13.64 -4.63 -3.44
N THR A 94 14.48 -5.50 -2.85
CA THR A 94 14.02 -6.56 -1.97
C THR A 94 13.25 -6.03 -0.75
N GLU A 95 13.63 -4.87 -0.20
CA GLU A 95 12.98 -4.28 0.99
C GLU A 95 11.58 -3.77 0.67
N LEU A 96 11.41 -3.10 -0.47
CA LEU A 96 10.12 -2.58 -0.91
C LEU A 96 9.13 -3.72 -1.21
N ILE A 97 9.61 -4.77 -1.88
CA ILE A 97 8.80 -5.95 -2.22
C ILE A 97 8.47 -6.74 -0.95
N SER A 98 9.43 -6.99 -0.06
CA SER A 98 9.18 -7.73 1.18
C SER A 98 8.19 -6.99 2.07
N THR A 99 8.34 -5.66 2.20
CA THR A 99 7.39 -4.84 2.98
C THR A 99 5.99 -4.91 2.38
N ALA A 100 5.85 -4.92 1.05
CA ALA A 100 4.55 -5.08 0.40
C ALA A 100 3.89 -6.42 0.78
N PHE A 101 4.63 -7.53 0.72
CA PHE A 101 4.12 -8.83 1.15
C PHE A 101 3.85 -8.93 2.65
N GLU A 102 4.67 -8.31 3.50
CA GLU A 102 4.43 -8.25 4.95
C GLU A 102 3.12 -7.52 5.29
N VAL A 103 2.79 -6.45 4.56
CA VAL A 103 1.52 -5.73 4.71
C VAL A 103 0.34 -6.60 4.31
N LEU A 104 0.44 -7.32 3.20
CA LEU A 104 -0.59 -8.27 2.81
C LEU A 104 -0.71 -9.42 3.81
N MET A 105 0.41 -9.95 4.30
CA MET A 105 0.46 -11.10 5.22
C MET A 105 -0.17 -10.76 6.57
N SER A 106 0.16 -9.59 7.13
CA SER A 106 -0.28 -9.14 8.45
C SER A 106 -1.76 -8.76 8.55
N ARG A 107 -2.50 -8.79 7.44
CA ARG A 107 -3.90 -8.33 7.37
C ARG A 107 -4.81 -9.39 6.80
N HIS A 108 -6.03 -9.44 7.32
CA HIS A 108 -7.08 -10.28 6.78
C HIS A 108 -7.75 -9.64 5.56
N PRO A 109 -8.40 -10.42 4.70
CA PRO A 109 -9.34 -9.90 3.71
C PRO A 109 -10.34 -8.93 4.35
N HIS A 110 -10.61 -7.81 3.67
CA HIS A 110 -11.44 -6.66 4.13
C HIS A 110 -10.86 -5.80 5.26
N GLU A 111 -9.72 -6.16 5.83
CA GLU A 111 -9.07 -5.35 6.88
C GLU A 111 -8.28 -4.18 6.26
N LEU A 112 -7.70 -4.39 5.08
CA LEU A 112 -6.97 -3.34 4.35
C LEU A 112 -7.92 -2.36 3.67
N HIS A 113 -7.63 -1.08 3.84
CA HIS A 113 -8.24 -0.01 3.06
C HIS A 113 -7.92 -0.19 1.57
N SER A 114 -8.89 0.04 0.69
CA SER A 114 -8.76 -0.23 -0.75
C SER A 114 -7.53 0.43 -1.38
N ASN A 115 -7.28 1.70 -1.06
CA ASN A 115 -6.13 2.42 -1.61
C ASN A 115 -4.80 1.87 -1.10
N VAL A 116 -4.75 1.31 0.11
CA VAL A 116 -3.53 0.68 0.63
C VAL A 116 -3.28 -0.62 -0.13
N LEU A 117 -4.33 -1.43 -0.29
CA LEU A 117 -4.26 -2.68 -1.05
C LEU A 117 -3.81 -2.42 -2.50
N GLU A 118 -4.43 -1.46 -3.19
CA GLU A 118 -4.06 -1.11 -4.57
C GLU A 118 -2.62 -0.59 -4.68
N ALA A 119 -2.14 0.22 -3.74
CA ALA A 119 -0.76 0.69 -3.75
C ALA A 119 0.26 -0.44 -3.50
N VAL A 120 -0.04 -1.34 -2.57
CA VAL A 120 0.79 -2.52 -2.27
C VAL A 120 0.81 -3.48 -3.46
N LEU A 121 -0.34 -3.73 -4.08
CA LEU A 121 -0.43 -4.55 -5.29
C LEU A 121 0.29 -3.88 -6.47
N GLY A 122 0.26 -2.55 -6.59
CA GLY A 122 1.01 -1.80 -7.59
C GLY A 122 2.53 -1.97 -7.47
N ILE A 123 3.06 -2.03 -6.24
CA ILE A 123 4.48 -2.37 -5.99
C ILE A 123 4.80 -3.76 -6.55
N ILE A 124 3.97 -4.75 -6.21
CA ILE A 124 4.18 -6.16 -6.62
C ILE A 124 4.04 -6.30 -8.14
N GLN A 125 3.03 -5.67 -8.74
CA GLN A 125 2.82 -5.65 -10.19
C GLN A 125 4.03 -5.07 -10.94
N ASN A 126 4.61 -3.99 -10.42
CA ASN A 126 5.79 -3.37 -11.01
C ASN A 126 7.04 -4.26 -10.87
N ALA A 127 7.22 -4.88 -9.68
CA ALA A 127 8.34 -5.76 -9.42
C ALA A 127 8.34 -7.03 -10.29
N PHE A 128 7.16 -7.60 -10.56
CA PHE A 128 6.97 -8.80 -11.37
C PHE A 128 6.39 -8.49 -12.75
N PHE A 129 6.71 -7.32 -13.31
CA PHE A 129 6.39 -7.01 -14.71
C PHE A 129 7.06 -8.03 -15.64
N ASP A 130 8.36 -8.28 -15.43
CA ASP A 130 9.05 -9.48 -15.89
C ASP A 130 9.18 -10.44 -14.69
N PRO A 131 8.56 -11.62 -14.73
CA PRO A 131 8.52 -12.51 -13.57
C PRO A 131 9.90 -13.06 -13.19
N ASP A 132 10.78 -13.32 -14.16
CA ASP A 132 12.11 -13.87 -13.92
C ASP A 132 13.04 -12.83 -13.29
N ASP A 133 12.99 -11.57 -13.72
CA ASP A 133 13.72 -10.47 -13.09
C ASP A 133 13.18 -10.12 -11.70
N GLY A 134 11.87 -10.11 -11.53
CA GLY A 134 11.24 -9.94 -10.22
C GLY A 134 11.69 -11.02 -9.23
N TYR A 135 11.71 -12.28 -9.67
CA TYR A 135 12.15 -13.42 -8.85
C TYR A 135 13.63 -13.34 -8.45
N LYS A 136 14.49 -12.76 -9.30
CA LYS A 136 15.91 -12.51 -8.94
C LYS A 136 16.05 -11.48 -7.82
N ILE A 137 15.17 -10.49 -7.75
CA ILE A 137 15.17 -9.44 -6.71
C ILE A 137 14.55 -9.97 -5.41
N TYR A 138 13.44 -10.69 -5.53
CA TYR A 138 12.70 -11.28 -4.43
C TYR A 138 12.22 -12.69 -4.82
N PRO A 139 12.87 -13.76 -4.34
CA PRO A 139 12.46 -15.13 -4.61
C PRO A 139 11.09 -15.42 -3.97
N LEU A 140 10.06 -15.55 -4.80
CA LEU A 140 8.69 -15.80 -4.35
C LEU A 140 8.55 -17.21 -3.75
N GLY A 141 7.83 -17.31 -2.65
CA GLY A 141 7.35 -18.58 -2.09
C GLY A 141 5.86 -18.82 -2.34
N ILE A 142 5.41 -20.06 -2.05
CA ILE A 142 3.98 -20.42 -2.08
C ILE A 142 3.15 -19.53 -1.14
N MET A 143 3.71 -19.15 0.02
CA MET A 143 3.03 -18.29 0.98
C MET A 143 2.74 -16.90 0.42
N ASP A 144 3.67 -16.30 -0.34
CA ASP A 144 3.47 -14.99 -0.97
C ASP A 144 2.27 -15.02 -1.93
N LEU A 145 2.14 -16.11 -2.69
CA LEU A 145 1.01 -16.32 -3.60
C LEU A 145 -0.32 -16.54 -2.88
N ASN A 146 -0.31 -17.28 -1.77
CA ASN A 146 -1.49 -17.44 -0.91
C ASN A 146 -1.93 -16.09 -0.33
N VAL A 147 -0.97 -15.27 0.08
CA VAL A 147 -1.19 -13.93 0.64
C VAL A 147 -1.70 -12.95 -0.42
N LEU A 148 -1.31 -13.07 -1.68
CA LEU A 148 -1.94 -12.35 -2.79
C LEU A 148 -3.36 -12.83 -3.04
N GLY A 149 -3.51 -14.15 -3.21
CA GLY A 149 -4.76 -14.78 -3.58
C GLY A 149 -5.88 -14.62 -2.56
N LYS A 150 -5.57 -14.49 -1.26
CA LYS A 150 -6.60 -14.33 -0.22
C LYS A 150 -7.43 -13.06 -0.38
N PHE A 151 -6.92 -12.06 -1.09
CA PHE A 151 -7.66 -10.85 -1.41
C PHE A 151 -8.54 -11.00 -2.67
N LEU A 152 -8.58 -12.14 -3.35
CA LEU A 152 -9.54 -12.34 -4.43
C LEU A 152 -10.98 -12.37 -3.88
N VAL A 153 -11.89 -11.66 -4.55
CA VAL A 153 -13.31 -11.61 -4.19
C VAL A 153 -14.10 -12.40 -5.22
N LYS A 154 -14.40 -13.66 -4.91
CA LYS A 154 -15.08 -14.61 -5.81
C LYS A 154 -16.48 -14.16 -6.25
N ASP A 155 -17.17 -13.38 -5.41
CA ASP A 155 -18.50 -12.84 -5.73
C ASP A 155 -18.47 -11.65 -6.71
N LYS A 156 -17.27 -11.20 -7.10
CA LYS A 156 -17.07 -10.11 -8.06
C LYS A 156 -16.42 -10.65 -9.32
N ASP A 157 -16.66 -9.99 -10.44
CA ASP A 157 -16.03 -10.35 -11.71
C ASP A 157 -14.54 -10.01 -11.74
N GLN A 158 -13.88 -10.46 -12.81
CA GLN A 158 -12.47 -10.18 -13.06
C GLN A 158 -12.17 -8.71 -13.39
N GLU A 159 -13.19 -7.90 -13.73
CA GLU A 159 -13.02 -6.48 -14.03
C GLU A 159 -13.05 -5.61 -12.77
N ASN A 160 -13.44 -6.17 -11.63
CA ASN A 160 -13.24 -5.52 -10.35
C ASN A 160 -11.76 -5.10 -10.17
N PRO A 161 -11.45 -3.83 -9.84
CA PRO A 161 -10.08 -3.32 -9.86
C PRO A 161 -9.06 -4.16 -9.08
N GLN A 162 -9.47 -4.68 -7.92
CA GLN A 162 -8.66 -5.53 -7.05
C GLN A 162 -8.45 -6.91 -7.66
N ASN A 163 -9.53 -7.58 -8.10
CA ASN A 163 -9.43 -8.89 -8.74
C ASN A 163 -8.57 -8.82 -10.00
N LYS A 164 -8.81 -7.82 -10.85
CA LYS A 164 -8.04 -7.58 -12.07
C LYS A 164 -6.53 -7.53 -11.80
N LEU A 165 -6.14 -6.72 -10.81
CA LEU A 165 -4.73 -6.51 -10.47
C LEU A 165 -4.07 -7.78 -9.91
N ILE A 166 -4.76 -8.48 -9.00
CA ILE A 166 -4.24 -9.74 -8.43
C ILE A 166 -4.12 -10.82 -9.51
N LEU A 167 -5.15 -10.99 -10.35
CA LEU A 167 -5.16 -11.98 -11.43
C LEU A 167 -4.10 -11.70 -12.49
N GLU A 168 -3.84 -10.43 -12.81
CA GLU A 168 -2.76 -10.02 -13.71
C GLU A 168 -1.38 -10.34 -13.13
N ILE A 169 -1.15 -10.07 -11.84
CA ILE A 169 0.09 -10.43 -11.15
C ILE A 169 0.29 -11.95 -11.18
N LEU A 170 -0.74 -12.72 -10.80
CA LEU A 170 -0.68 -14.17 -10.81
C LEU A 170 -0.45 -14.72 -12.23
N ASP A 171 -1.06 -14.13 -13.25
CA ASP A 171 -0.88 -14.51 -14.66
C ASP A 171 0.58 -14.35 -15.09
N ARG A 172 1.21 -13.22 -14.78
CA ARG A 172 2.65 -13.02 -15.05
C ARG A 172 3.51 -14.06 -14.33
N ILE A 173 3.21 -14.35 -13.07
CA ILE A 173 3.95 -15.36 -12.29
C ILE A 173 3.78 -16.77 -12.87
N THR A 174 2.66 -17.09 -13.54
CA THR A 174 2.54 -18.38 -14.25
C THR A 174 3.56 -18.55 -15.39
N GLY A 175 4.10 -17.45 -15.91
CA GLY A 175 5.17 -17.44 -16.91
C GLY A 175 6.59 -17.56 -16.33
N LEU A 176 6.73 -17.73 -15.02
CA LEU A 176 8.04 -17.85 -14.37
C LEU A 176 8.75 -19.16 -14.77
N GLY A 177 10.03 -19.07 -15.16
CA GLY A 177 10.84 -20.25 -15.48
C GLY A 177 10.57 -20.87 -16.85
N VAL A 178 9.87 -20.16 -17.74
CA VAL A 178 9.59 -20.63 -19.12
C VAL A 178 10.87 -20.89 -19.91
N TYR A 179 11.92 -20.08 -19.69
CA TYR A 179 13.18 -20.17 -20.45
C TYR A 179 14.25 -21.04 -19.79
N TYR A 180 14.22 -21.15 -18.47
CA TYR A 180 15.21 -21.89 -17.70
C TYR A 180 14.46 -22.79 -16.72
N GLY A 181 14.54 -24.11 -16.95
CA GLY A 181 13.81 -25.14 -16.22
C GLY A 181 14.27 -25.30 -14.77
N ASP A 182 14.07 -24.27 -13.97
CA ASP A 182 14.33 -24.23 -12.54
C ASP A 182 13.13 -24.88 -11.80
N PRO A 183 13.34 -25.97 -11.05
CA PRO A 183 12.29 -26.65 -10.32
C PRO A 183 11.55 -25.74 -9.32
N GLU A 184 12.24 -24.81 -8.66
CA GLU A 184 11.62 -23.92 -7.67
C GLU A 184 10.65 -22.94 -8.33
N LYS A 185 11.08 -22.34 -9.44
CA LYS A 185 10.23 -21.47 -10.27
C LYS A 185 8.98 -22.19 -10.76
N ASN A 186 9.13 -23.43 -11.21
CA ASN A 186 8.02 -24.25 -11.68
C ASN A 186 6.98 -24.53 -10.58
N ILE A 187 7.41 -24.71 -9.32
CA ILE A 187 6.49 -24.90 -8.19
C ILE A 187 5.66 -23.63 -7.97
N VAL A 188 6.32 -22.48 -7.97
CA VAL A 188 5.67 -21.17 -7.79
C VAL A 188 4.70 -20.87 -8.95
N ALA A 189 5.13 -21.08 -10.19
CA ALA A 189 4.30 -20.87 -11.39
C ALA A 189 3.04 -21.75 -11.38
N LYS A 190 3.19 -23.04 -11.03
CA LYS A 190 2.05 -23.97 -10.90
C LYS A 190 1.08 -23.56 -9.80
N HIS A 191 1.60 -23.09 -8.67
CA HIS A 191 0.76 -22.64 -7.56
C HIS A 191 -0.01 -21.36 -7.92
N ALA A 192 0.64 -20.40 -8.59
CA ALA A 192 -0.04 -19.20 -9.10
C ALA A 192 -1.17 -19.55 -10.08
N PHE A 193 -0.94 -20.53 -10.95
CA PHE A 193 -1.98 -21.07 -11.82
C PHE A 193 -3.13 -21.69 -11.02
N SER A 194 -2.82 -22.50 -10.00
CA SER A 194 -3.84 -23.14 -9.13
C SER A 194 -4.75 -22.11 -8.46
N VAL A 195 -4.18 -21.03 -7.91
CA VAL A 195 -4.95 -19.94 -7.29
C VAL A 195 -5.87 -19.27 -8.30
N ARG A 196 -5.38 -18.96 -9.51
CA ARG A 196 -6.21 -18.38 -10.58
C ARG A 196 -7.33 -19.33 -11.00
N PHE A 197 -7.01 -20.62 -11.16
CA PHE A 197 -7.96 -21.63 -11.55
C PHE A 197 -9.08 -21.78 -10.52
N ALA A 198 -8.75 -21.77 -9.23
CA ALA A 198 -9.72 -21.78 -8.13
C ALA A 198 -10.65 -20.54 -8.10
N TYR A 199 -10.22 -19.41 -8.68
CA TYR A 199 -11.07 -18.23 -8.84
C TYR A 199 -12.02 -18.34 -10.04
N PHE A 200 -11.53 -18.79 -11.19
CA PHE A 200 -12.32 -18.84 -12.44
C PHE A 200 -13.27 -20.03 -12.52
N ASP A 201 -12.93 -21.15 -11.90
CA ASP A 201 -13.75 -22.36 -11.92
C ASP A 201 -14.91 -22.24 -10.93
N SER A 202 -16.14 -22.20 -11.45
CA SER A 202 -17.35 -22.14 -10.63
C SER A 202 -17.54 -23.35 -9.71
N THR A 203 -16.85 -24.46 -9.99
CA THR A 203 -16.94 -25.70 -9.20
C THR A 203 -15.89 -25.80 -8.09
N ARG A 204 -14.94 -24.87 -8.03
CA ARG A 204 -13.85 -24.83 -7.04
C ARG A 204 -13.96 -23.64 -6.13
N ASP A 205 -13.47 -23.74 -4.91
CA ASP A 205 -13.35 -22.63 -3.98
C ASP A 205 -11.89 -22.20 -3.83
N LEU A 206 -11.67 -20.94 -3.41
CA LEU A 206 -10.32 -20.46 -3.12
C LEU A 206 -9.62 -21.31 -2.02
N ASN A 207 -10.41 -21.93 -1.13
CA ASN A 207 -9.94 -22.88 -0.13
C ASN A 207 -9.25 -24.12 -0.74
N ASP A 208 -9.53 -24.45 -2.02
CA ASP A 208 -8.89 -25.58 -2.71
C ASP A 208 -7.41 -25.30 -3.06
N ALA A 209 -7.03 -24.01 -3.11
CA ALA A 209 -5.67 -23.57 -3.42
C ALA A 209 -4.99 -22.83 -2.26
N ILE A 210 -5.76 -22.21 -1.37
CA ILE A 210 -5.26 -21.35 -0.29
C ILE A 210 -5.74 -21.90 1.05
N PRO A 211 -4.88 -22.00 2.07
CA PRO A 211 -5.28 -22.41 3.40
C PRO A 211 -6.41 -21.55 3.99
N GLU A 212 -7.47 -22.20 4.47
CA GLU A 212 -8.66 -21.56 5.04
C GLU A 212 -8.38 -20.47 6.11
N PRO A 213 -7.38 -20.61 7.02
CA PRO A 213 -7.07 -19.56 7.99
C PRO A 213 -6.70 -18.20 7.37
N LEU A 214 -6.18 -18.19 6.14
CA LEU A 214 -5.84 -16.96 5.43
C LEU A 214 -7.06 -16.28 4.79
N LEU A 215 -8.15 -17.02 4.60
CA LEU A 215 -9.37 -16.54 3.91
C LEU A 215 -10.42 -15.96 4.88
N VAL A 216 -10.15 -16.01 6.19
CA VAL A 216 -10.98 -15.38 7.23
C VAL A 216 -11.04 -13.87 7.02
N LYS A 217 -12.24 -13.34 6.78
CA LYS A 217 -12.50 -11.90 6.59
C LYS A 217 -12.65 -11.19 7.94
N LEU A 218 -11.97 -10.05 8.11
CA LEU A 218 -12.12 -9.18 9.28
C LEU A 218 -12.35 -7.72 8.85
N PRO A 219 -13.08 -6.92 9.65
CA PRO A 219 -13.25 -5.50 9.35
C PRO A 219 -11.95 -4.71 9.60
N ASN A 220 -11.80 -3.57 8.92
CA ASN A 220 -10.71 -2.64 9.18
C ASN A 220 -10.80 -2.07 10.60
N ARG A 221 -9.76 -2.27 11.41
CA ARG A 221 -9.66 -1.77 12.79
C ARG A 221 -8.90 -0.45 12.91
N SER A 222 -8.31 0.04 11.83
CA SER A 222 -7.51 1.28 11.79
C SER A 222 -8.34 2.54 11.53
N ASP A 223 -9.67 2.46 11.52
CA ASP A 223 -10.58 3.56 11.16
C ASP A 223 -10.87 4.52 12.33
N VAL A 224 -9.81 4.91 13.05
CA VAL A 224 -9.90 5.97 14.06
C VAL A 224 -10.06 7.31 13.33
N ALA A 225 -11.11 8.07 13.68
CA ALA A 225 -11.34 9.39 13.11
C ALA A 225 -10.58 10.48 13.92
N PRO A 226 -10.18 11.58 13.28
CA PRO A 226 -9.74 12.78 13.99
C PRO A 226 -10.91 13.46 14.71
N GLU A 227 -10.64 14.54 15.45
CA GLU A 227 -11.70 15.34 16.08
C GLU A 227 -12.64 15.93 15.02
N THR A 228 -13.90 16.20 15.43
CA THR A 228 -14.98 16.56 14.50
C THR A 228 -14.72 17.86 13.73
N ASP A 229 -14.07 18.84 14.36
CA ASP A 229 -13.71 20.11 13.75
C ASP A 229 -12.56 19.92 12.74
N PHE A 230 -11.55 19.12 13.07
CA PHE A 230 -10.47 18.76 12.15
C PHE A 230 -10.98 17.98 10.95
N ALA A 231 -11.87 17.00 11.16
CA ALA A 231 -12.55 16.29 10.09
C ALA A 231 -13.30 17.25 9.16
N GLY A 232 -14.03 18.22 9.73
CA GLY A 232 -14.71 19.27 8.98
C GLY A 232 -13.75 20.06 8.08
N LEU A 233 -12.61 20.49 8.61
CA LEU A 233 -11.58 21.22 7.87
C LEU A 233 -11.01 20.40 6.71
N ILE A 234 -10.79 19.09 6.89
CA ILE A 234 -10.33 18.20 5.80
C ILE A 234 -11.37 18.14 4.69
N VAL A 235 -12.64 17.91 5.04
CA VAL A 235 -13.73 17.77 4.07
C VAL A 235 -13.90 19.06 3.26
N GLU A 236 -13.85 20.22 3.90
CA GLU A 236 -13.90 21.51 3.22
C GLU A 236 -12.74 21.70 2.24
N ARG A 237 -11.51 21.36 2.65
CA ARG A 237 -10.33 21.44 1.78
C ARG A 237 -10.46 20.55 0.54
N ARG A 238 -10.92 19.30 0.72
CA ARG A 238 -11.17 18.38 -0.39
C ARG A 238 -12.20 18.93 -1.36
N LYS A 239 -13.29 19.51 -0.85
CA LYS A 239 -14.31 20.19 -1.68
C LYS A 239 -13.74 21.38 -2.46
N GLN A 240 -12.94 22.23 -1.82
CA GLN A 240 -12.32 23.39 -2.47
C GLN A 240 -11.40 22.98 -3.62
N LYS A 241 -10.57 21.96 -3.43
CA LYS A 241 -9.68 21.46 -4.49
C LYS A 241 -10.44 20.84 -5.66
N ARG A 242 -11.48 20.03 -5.40
CA ARG A 242 -12.34 19.48 -6.47
C ARG A 242 -12.97 20.59 -7.33
N LYS A 243 -13.38 21.71 -6.72
CA LYS A 243 -13.86 22.90 -7.45
C LYS A 243 -12.78 23.56 -8.29
N ILE A 244 -11.51 23.53 -7.87
CA ILE A 244 -10.39 24.07 -8.65
C ILE A 244 -10.10 23.15 -9.85
N ALA A 245 -10.06 21.84 -9.66
CA ALA A 245 -9.77 20.86 -10.71
C ALA A 245 -10.86 20.79 -11.82
N THR A 246 -12.10 21.15 -11.49
CA THR A 246 -13.25 21.13 -12.42
C THR A 246 -13.48 22.46 -13.14
N ARG A 247 -12.70 23.51 -12.85
CA ARG A 247 -12.77 24.75 -13.62
C ARG A 247 -12.08 24.55 -14.98
N PRO A 248 -12.77 24.75 -16.11
CA PRO A 248 -12.13 24.68 -17.41
C PRO A 248 -11.02 25.74 -17.46
N SER A 249 -9.83 25.31 -17.86
CA SER A 249 -8.71 26.21 -18.18
C SER A 249 -9.18 27.19 -19.24
N LYS A 250 -9.28 28.47 -18.86
CA LYS A 250 -9.49 29.58 -19.80
C LYS A 250 -8.22 29.86 -20.58
#